data_AF-A0A9E5AX74-F1
#
_entry.id   AF-A0A9E5AX74-F1
#
_cell.length_a   1.000
_cell.length_b   1.000
_cell.length_c   1.000
_cell.angle_alpha   90.00
_cell.angle_beta   90.00
_cell.angle_gamma   90.00
#
_symmetry.space_group_name_H-M   'P 1'
#
loop_
_entity.id
_entity.type
_entity.pdbx_description
1 polymer ?
#
loop_
_entity_poly.entity_id
_entity_poly.type
_entity_poly.pdbx_seq_one_letter_code
_entity_poly.pdbx_strand_id
1 'polypeptide(L)'
;MIEPGRYAHYVCEQLVVPSVPGSEGRPTPEVVARVRAGVAPWRDAGGSPGGERIYVTREQARRRRVANEAELWAQLERRGFVKLRLEELTWREQIHAFRRAKVVVAPHGAGLANLVFCEVGTRVVEFFNRAYVNGNFWRLAALRGLDYRPVVAAGAEPLAQIAAQGREDIVADVPALLAAI
;
A
#
# COMPACT_ATOMS: atom_id res chain seq x y z
N MET A 1 24.39 -6.33 6.85
CA MET A 1 23.35 -7.38 6.82
C MET A 1 24.05 -8.72 6.65
N ILE A 2 23.64 -9.74 7.39
CA ILE A 2 24.13 -11.11 7.21
C ILE A 2 23.22 -11.79 6.17
N GLU A 3 23.79 -12.44 5.16
CA GLU A 3 22.98 -13.24 4.23
C GLU A 3 22.55 -14.55 4.92
N PRO A 4 21.24 -14.83 5.00
CA PRO A 4 20.75 -16.06 5.61
C PRO A 4 21.10 -17.27 4.74
N GLY A 5 21.86 -18.21 5.29
CA GLY A 5 22.19 -19.49 4.67
C GLY A 5 21.19 -20.59 5.06
N ARG A 6 20.90 -21.52 4.13
CA ARG A 6 20.09 -22.69 4.43
C ARG A 6 20.81 -23.55 5.49
N TYR A 7 20.13 -23.86 6.60
CA TYR A 7 20.69 -24.57 7.77
C TYR A 7 21.81 -23.83 8.52
N ALA A 8 21.96 -22.52 8.30
CA ALA A 8 22.92 -21.73 9.06
C ALA A 8 22.45 -21.50 10.50
N HIS A 9 23.39 -21.53 11.43
CA HIS A 9 23.17 -21.18 12.83
C HIS A 9 23.91 -19.87 13.11
N TYR A 10 23.24 -18.93 13.77
CA TYR A 10 23.81 -17.63 14.09
C TYR A 10 23.87 -17.47 15.60
N VAL A 11 25.03 -17.08 16.10
CA VAL A 11 25.20 -16.61 17.48
C VAL A 11 25.20 -15.10 17.43
N CYS A 12 24.39 -14.47 18.29
CA CYS A 12 24.33 -13.03 18.41
C CYS A 12 24.20 -12.66 19.89
N GLU A 13 24.72 -11.50 20.25
CA GLU A 13 24.54 -10.94 21.59
C GLU A 13 23.08 -10.53 21.83
N GLN A 14 22.41 -10.04 20.78
CA GLN A 14 21.02 -9.62 20.83
C GLN A 14 20.29 -10.03 19.55
N LEU A 15 19.19 -10.78 19.73
CA LEU A 15 18.26 -11.13 18.66
C LEU A 15 16.98 -10.31 18.81
N VAL A 16 16.66 -9.47 17.82
CA VAL A 16 15.39 -8.76 17.76
C VAL A 16 14.43 -9.57 16.89
N VAL A 17 13.51 -10.30 17.52
CA VAL A 17 12.43 -11.00 16.82
C VAL A 17 11.15 -10.19 16.99
N PRO A 18 10.51 -9.73 15.91
CA PRO A 18 9.17 -9.17 16.04
C PRO A 18 8.22 -10.26 16.51
N SER A 19 7.50 -10.01 17.61
CA SER A 19 6.35 -10.84 17.97
C SER A 19 5.35 -10.83 16.80
N VAL A 20 4.68 -11.95 16.53
CA VAL A 20 3.56 -12.02 15.59
C VAL A 20 2.24 -12.09 16.39
N PRO A 21 1.74 -10.96 16.94
CA PRO A 21 0.53 -10.94 17.77
C PRO A 21 -0.78 -11.11 16.94
N GLY A 22 -0.72 -11.83 15.82
CA GLY A 22 -1.83 -12.06 14.90
C GLY A 22 -1.48 -13.12 13.85
N SER A 23 -2.42 -13.42 12.94
CA SER A 23 -2.12 -14.26 11.77
C SER A 23 -1.58 -13.43 10.61
N GLU A 24 -0.89 -14.07 9.67
CA GLU A 24 -0.43 -13.42 8.46
C GLU A 24 -1.59 -12.72 7.72
N GLY A 25 -1.35 -11.48 7.25
CA GLY A 25 -2.36 -10.67 6.56
C GLY A 25 -3.51 -10.19 7.44
N ARG A 26 -3.47 -10.45 8.76
CA ARG A 26 -4.57 -10.17 9.69
C ARG A 26 -4.12 -9.24 10.83
N PRO A 27 -3.97 -7.93 10.56
CA PRO A 27 -3.63 -6.97 11.61
C PRO A 27 -4.71 -6.94 12.71
N THR A 28 -4.29 -6.66 13.95
CA THR A 28 -5.17 -6.46 15.11
C THR A 28 -5.21 -4.97 15.50
N PRO A 29 -6.25 -4.50 16.20
CA PRO A 29 -6.31 -3.14 16.72
C PRO A 29 -5.08 -2.77 17.57
N GLU A 30 -4.59 -3.70 18.39
CA GLU A 30 -3.44 -3.49 19.27
C GLU A 30 -2.15 -3.26 18.47
N VAL A 31 -1.91 -4.06 17.43
CA VAL A 31 -0.74 -3.88 16.54
C VAL A 31 -0.79 -2.53 15.86
N VAL A 32 -1.95 -2.17 15.32
CA VAL A 32 -2.15 -0.88 14.63
C VAL A 32 -1.88 0.27 15.59
N ALA A 33 -2.41 0.21 16.82
CA ALA A 33 -2.15 1.22 17.85
C ALA A 33 -0.67 1.32 18.22
N ARG A 34 0.00 0.16 18.41
CA ARG A 34 1.42 0.10 18.77
C ARG A 34 2.32 0.68 17.69
N VAL A 35 2.07 0.34 16.41
CA VAL A 35 2.81 0.91 15.27
C VAL A 35 2.64 2.43 15.22
N ARG A 36 1.41 2.93 15.37
CA ARG A 36 1.15 4.38 15.36
C ARG A 36 1.82 5.11 16.53
N ALA A 37 1.76 4.53 17.73
CA ALA A 37 2.38 5.10 18.93
C ALA A 37 3.91 5.15 18.79
N GLY A 38 4.54 4.11 18.24
CA GLY A 38 5.98 4.05 18.03
C GLY A 38 6.53 5.14 17.10
N VAL A 39 5.70 5.64 16.17
CA VAL A 39 6.06 6.73 15.23
C VAL A 39 5.42 8.07 15.57
N ALA A 40 4.83 8.21 16.77
CA ALA A 40 4.25 9.45 17.24
C ALA A 40 5.27 10.62 17.31
N PRO A 41 6.56 10.42 17.63
CA PRO A 41 7.54 11.51 17.62
C PRO A 41 7.84 12.09 16.22
N TRP A 42 7.50 11.37 15.15
CA TRP A 42 7.80 11.79 13.77
C TRP A 42 6.68 12.63 13.19
N ARG A 43 6.19 13.63 13.92
CA ARG A 43 5.08 14.50 13.48
C ARG A 43 5.53 15.61 12.54
N ASP A 44 6.79 16.01 12.63
CA ASP A 44 7.35 17.11 11.87
C ASP A 44 8.42 16.61 10.90
N ALA A 45 8.07 16.47 9.62
CA ALA A 45 9.03 16.61 8.54
C ALA A 45 8.55 17.74 7.65
N GLY A 46 9.21 18.89 7.78
CA GLY A 46 9.17 19.87 6.71
C GLY A 46 9.71 19.24 5.43
N GLY A 47 9.01 19.44 4.32
CA GLY A 47 9.53 19.07 2.98
C GLY A 47 9.14 17.71 2.42
N SER A 48 8.23 16.94 3.03
CA SER A 48 7.82 15.65 2.44
C SER A 48 7.19 15.83 1.05
N PRO A 49 7.66 15.13 0.01
CA PRO A 49 6.95 15.05 -1.26
C PRO A 49 5.59 14.37 -1.02
N GLY A 50 4.51 15.03 -1.44
CA GLY A 50 3.15 14.55 -1.23
C GLY A 50 2.12 15.66 -1.25
N GLY A 51 0.86 15.28 -1.40
CA GLY A 51 -0.30 16.17 -1.39
C GLY A 51 -1.49 15.51 -0.70
N GLU A 52 -2.64 16.18 -0.72
CA GLU A 52 -3.88 15.57 -0.22
C GLU A 52 -4.39 14.42 -1.10
N ARG A 53 -3.90 14.32 -2.33
CA ARG A 53 -4.23 13.26 -3.28
C ARG A 53 -2.94 12.60 -3.74
N ILE A 54 -2.75 11.32 -3.44
CA ILE A 54 -1.52 10.59 -3.76
C ILE A 54 -1.82 9.36 -4.61
N TYR A 55 -0.96 9.12 -5.59
CA TYR A 55 -0.95 7.89 -6.38
C TYR A 55 0.34 7.14 -6.05
N VAL A 56 0.22 5.94 -5.49
CA VAL A 56 1.38 5.11 -5.15
C VAL A 56 1.70 4.25 -6.38
N THR A 57 2.76 4.60 -7.10
CA THR A 57 3.15 3.85 -8.30
C THR A 57 3.87 2.55 -7.93
N ARG A 58 3.91 1.63 -8.89
CA ARG A 58 4.74 0.41 -8.86
C ARG A 58 5.69 0.35 -10.05
N GLU A 59 6.00 1.47 -10.70
CA GLU A 59 6.81 1.50 -11.92
C GLU A 59 8.21 0.88 -11.75
N GLN A 60 8.84 1.02 -10.57
CA GLN A 60 10.14 0.38 -10.27
C GLN A 60 10.00 -1.00 -9.60
N ALA A 61 8.78 -1.50 -9.39
CA ALA A 61 8.57 -2.81 -8.79
C ALA A 61 8.89 -3.93 -9.79
N ARG A 62 9.46 -5.03 -9.30
CA ARG A 62 9.76 -6.22 -10.12
C ARG A 62 8.52 -6.98 -10.65
N ARG A 63 7.34 -6.70 -10.10
CA ARG A 63 6.09 -7.45 -10.35
C ARG A 63 4.87 -6.61 -10.01
N ARG A 64 3.73 -6.93 -10.64
CA ARG A 64 2.47 -6.21 -10.49
C ARG A 64 2.63 -4.72 -10.79
N ARG A 65 3.30 -4.38 -11.89
CA ARG A 65 3.35 -3.02 -12.41
C ARG A 65 2.02 -2.71 -13.09
N VAL A 66 1.75 -1.44 -13.36
CA VAL A 66 0.52 -1.04 -14.05
C VAL A 66 0.83 -0.92 -15.55
N ALA A 67 0.26 -1.79 -16.37
CA ALA A 67 0.61 -1.89 -17.80
C ALA A 67 0.25 -0.62 -18.58
N ASN A 68 -0.87 0.02 -18.25
CA ASN A 68 -1.33 1.29 -18.81
C ASN A 68 -1.14 2.47 -17.84
N GLU A 69 -0.03 2.50 -17.08
CA GLU A 69 0.22 3.53 -16.07
C GLU A 69 0.24 4.96 -16.63
N ALA A 70 0.76 5.14 -17.85
CA ALA A 70 0.80 6.46 -18.49
C ALA A 70 -0.60 7.05 -18.69
N GLU A 71 -1.56 6.21 -19.10
CA GLU A 71 -2.96 6.58 -19.28
C GLU A 71 -3.61 6.96 -17.94
N LEU A 72 -3.43 6.10 -16.92
CA LEU A 72 -3.93 6.36 -15.57
C LEU A 72 -3.34 7.66 -15.00
N TRP A 73 -2.02 7.84 -15.12
CA TRP A 73 -1.33 9.00 -14.58
C TRP A 73 -1.83 10.31 -15.21
N ALA A 74 -1.98 10.37 -16.52
CA ALA A 74 -2.48 11.55 -17.21
C ALA A 74 -3.89 12.00 -16.72
N GLN A 75 -4.70 11.07 -16.21
CA GLN A 75 -5.99 11.37 -15.60
C GLN A 75 -5.88 11.83 -14.15
N LEU A 76 -5.01 11.19 -13.37
CA LEU A 76 -4.80 11.50 -11.95
C LEU A 76 -4.08 12.85 -11.77
N GLU A 77 -3.06 13.12 -12.59
CA GLU A 77 -2.30 14.38 -12.55
C GLU A 77 -3.22 15.60 -12.74
N ARG A 78 -4.12 15.54 -13.72
CA ARG A 78 -5.14 16.59 -13.95
C ARG A 78 -6.13 16.78 -12.79
N ARG A 79 -6.18 15.83 -11.86
CA ARG A 79 -7.01 15.88 -10.64
C ARG A 79 -6.20 16.25 -9.40
N GLY A 80 -4.97 16.75 -9.60
CA GLY A 80 -4.10 17.23 -8.52
C GLY A 80 -3.47 16.11 -7.70
N PHE A 81 -3.35 14.91 -8.25
CA PHE A 81 -2.61 13.83 -7.60
C PHE A 81 -1.11 14.06 -7.68
N VAL A 82 -0.40 13.64 -6.64
CA VAL A 82 1.06 13.51 -6.61
C VAL A 82 1.42 12.04 -6.76
N LYS A 83 2.26 11.70 -7.76
CA LYS A 83 2.80 10.34 -7.91
C LYS A 83 3.92 10.11 -6.91
N LEU A 84 3.84 9.02 -6.16
CA LEU A 84 4.83 8.64 -5.15
C LEU A 84 5.45 7.28 -5.48
N ARG A 85 6.77 7.27 -5.61
CA ARG A 85 7.64 6.09 -5.63
C ARG A 85 8.16 5.88 -4.22
N LEU A 86 7.57 4.97 -3.45
CA LEU A 86 7.87 4.85 -2.03
C LEU A 86 9.32 4.43 -1.76
N GLU A 87 9.92 3.70 -2.69
CA GLU A 87 11.32 3.29 -2.68
C GLU A 87 12.32 4.44 -2.75
N GLU A 88 11.90 5.61 -3.24
CA GLU A 88 12.70 6.83 -3.28
C GLU A 88 12.54 7.68 -2.01
N LEU A 89 11.59 7.32 -1.13
CA LEU A 89 11.26 8.07 0.08
C LEU A 89 11.79 7.38 1.33
N THR A 90 12.34 8.19 2.24
CA THR A 90 12.60 7.73 3.60
C THR A 90 11.30 7.30 4.27
N TRP A 91 11.39 6.40 5.24
CA TRP A 91 10.19 5.93 5.95
C TRP A 91 9.44 7.07 6.65
N ARG A 92 10.15 8.10 7.13
CA ARG A 92 9.53 9.31 7.69
C ARG A 92 8.70 10.02 6.62
N GLU A 93 9.26 10.29 5.45
CA GLU A 93 8.52 10.92 4.33
C GLU A 93 7.29 10.10 3.92
N GLN A 94 7.40 8.77 3.86
CA GLN A 94 6.24 7.91 3.61
C GLN A 94 5.15 8.11 4.68
N ILE A 95 5.52 8.12 5.96
CA ILE A 95 4.57 8.36 7.06
C ILE A 95 3.90 9.73 6.91
N HIS A 96 4.66 10.78 6.58
CA HIS A 96 4.12 12.12 6.39
C HIS A 96 3.18 12.22 5.20
N ALA A 97 3.54 11.62 4.06
CA ALA A 97 2.69 11.59 2.87
C ALA A 97 1.33 10.93 3.16
N PHE A 98 1.33 9.76 3.82
CA PHE A 98 0.10 9.04 4.13
C PHE A 98 -0.74 9.69 5.24
N ARG A 99 -0.12 10.38 6.22
CA ARG A 99 -0.85 11.18 7.23
C ARG A 99 -1.59 12.37 6.62
N ARG A 100 -1.05 12.98 5.56
CA ARG A 100 -1.67 14.13 4.87
C ARG A 100 -2.69 13.73 3.80
N ALA A 101 -2.60 12.50 3.29
CA ALA A 101 -3.47 12.03 2.21
C ALA A 101 -4.95 12.00 2.62
N LYS A 102 -5.78 12.65 1.82
CA LYS A 102 -7.25 12.56 1.81
C LYS A 102 -7.73 11.53 0.81
N VAL A 103 -6.98 11.30 -0.27
CA VAL A 103 -7.22 10.24 -1.25
C VAL A 103 -5.91 9.52 -1.58
N VAL A 104 -5.94 8.19 -1.51
CA VAL A 104 -4.84 7.30 -1.91
C VAL A 104 -5.34 6.41 -3.05
N VAL A 105 -4.69 6.46 -4.21
CA VAL A 105 -4.92 5.52 -5.31
C VAL A 105 -3.68 4.62 -5.42
N ALA A 106 -3.85 3.31 -5.44
CA ALA A 106 -2.72 2.40 -5.56
C ALA A 106 -3.09 1.03 -6.14
N PRO A 107 -2.24 0.42 -6.98
CA PRO A 107 -2.31 -1.00 -7.27
C PRO A 107 -2.00 -1.82 -6.00
N HIS A 108 -2.61 -2.99 -5.87
CA HIS A 108 -2.42 -3.88 -4.72
C HIS A 108 -0.93 -4.21 -4.45
N GLY A 109 -0.46 -3.91 -3.24
CA GLY A 109 0.89 -4.28 -2.81
C GLY A 109 1.33 -3.67 -1.48
N ALA A 110 2.52 -4.08 -1.03
CA ALA A 110 3.06 -3.77 0.30
C ALA A 110 3.14 -2.28 0.65
N GLY A 111 3.19 -1.38 -0.34
CA GLY A 111 3.14 0.08 -0.10
C GLY A 111 1.88 0.52 0.66
N LEU A 112 0.77 -0.22 0.53
CA LEU A 112 -0.47 0.02 1.25
C LEU A 112 -0.41 -0.33 2.75
N ALA A 113 0.68 -0.94 3.24
CA ALA A 113 0.90 -1.04 4.68
C ALA A 113 0.95 0.35 5.35
N ASN A 114 1.34 1.39 4.61
CA ASN A 114 1.34 2.78 5.08
C ASN A 114 -0.06 3.36 5.33
N LEU A 115 -1.15 2.69 4.92
CA LEU A 115 -2.52 3.09 5.28
C LEU A 115 -2.74 3.14 6.80
N VAL A 116 -1.91 2.42 7.57
CA VAL A 116 -1.89 2.50 9.05
C VAL A 116 -1.68 3.94 9.54
N PHE A 117 -1.06 4.80 8.75
CA PHE A 117 -0.75 6.20 9.09
C PHE A 117 -1.81 7.21 8.61
N CYS A 118 -2.75 6.81 7.75
CA CYS A 118 -3.81 7.70 7.29
C CYS A 118 -4.73 8.16 8.43
N GLU A 119 -5.34 9.31 8.22
CA GLU A 119 -6.38 9.86 9.07
C GLU A 119 -7.74 9.18 8.79
N VAL A 120 -8.63 9.22 9.78
CA VAL A 120 -9.97 8.64 9.64
C VAL A 120 -10.70 9.32 8.47
N GLY A 121 -11.40 8.54 7.64
CA GLY A 121 -12.12 9.03 6.47
C GLY A 121 -11.26 9.28 5.23
N THR A 122 -9.93 9.05 5.27
CA THR A 122 -9.12 9.04 4.03
C THR A 122 -9.71 8.01 3.07
N ARG A 123 -9.92 8.42 1.81
CA ARG A 123 -10.38 7.54 0.74
C ARG A 123 -9.23 6.73 0.19
N VAL A 124 -9.43 5.43 0.02
CA VAL A 124 -8.45 4.50 -0.52
C VAL A 124 -9.06 3.78 -1.71
N VAL A 125 -8.55 4.04 -2.90
CA VAL A 125 -8.88 3.33 -4.13
C VAL A 125 -7.78 2.32 -4.42
N GLU A 126 -8.03 1.06 -4.07
CA GLU A 126 -7.10 -0.04 -4.29
C GLU A 126 -7.53 -0.84 -5.52
N PHE A 127 -6.61 -1.14 -6.42
CA PHE A 127 -6.94 -1.91 -7.62
C PHE A 127 -6.05 -3.12 -7.89
N PHE A 128 -6.63 -4.12 -8.56
CA PHE A 128 -6.10 -5.47 -8.60
C PHE A 128 -6.01 -6.01 -10.02
N ASN A 129 -5.13 -7.01 -10.20
CA ASN A 129 -5.30 -7.98 -11.26
C ASN A 129 -6.39 -8.98 -10.82
N ARG A 130 -7.32 -9.29 -11.72
CA ARG A 130 -8.48 -10.14 -11.46
C ARG A 130 -8.14 -11.56 -10.96
N ALA A 131 -6.98 -12.07 -11.38
CA ALA A 131 -6.42 -13.35 -10.94
C ALA A 131 -5.82 -13.34 -9.53
N TYR A 132 -5.57 -12.15 -8.96
CA TYR A 132 -4.98 -11.98 -7.64
C TYR A 132 -5.63 -10.81 -6.88
N VAL A 133 -6.77 -11.09 -6.27
CA VAL A 133 -7.48 -10.20 -5.37
C VAL A 133 -7.24 -10.63 -3.92
N ASN A 134 -6.68 -9.73 -3.11
CA ASN A 134 -6.33 -10.01 -1.73
C ASN A 134 -6.81 -8.88 -0.81
N GLY A 135 -7.69 -9.21 0.14
CA GLY A 135 -8.33 -8.26 1.05
C GLY A 135 -7.51 -7.81 2.26
N ASN A 136 -6.21 -8.08 2.31
CA ASN A 136 -5.37 -7.74 3.48
C ASN A 136 -5.44 -6.24 3.86
N PHE A 137 -5.42 -5.34 2.86
CA PHE A 137 -5.44 -3.90 3.12
C PHE A 137 -6.84 -3.34 3.36
N TRP A 138 -7.90 -3.99 2.86
CA TRP A 138 -9.27 -3.71 3.29
C TRP A 138 -9.41 -3.83 4.81
N ARG A 139 -8.82 -4.88 5.41
CA ARG A 139 -8.87 -5.06 6.87
C ARG A 139 -8.14 -3.96 7.62
N LEU A 140 -6.96 -3.56 7.13
CA LEU A 140 -6.21 -2.44 7.71
C LEU A 140 -7.00 -1.13 7.60
N ALA A 141 -7.62 -0.88 6.44
CA ALA A 141 -8.48 0.27 6.20
C ALA A 141 -9.70 0.28 7.13
N ALA A 142 -10.35 -0.86 7.33
CA ALA A 142 -11.48 -1.00 8.26
C ALA A 142 -11.07 -0.69 9.71
N LEU A 143 -9.94 -1.23 10.19
CA LEU A 143 -9.40 -0.92 11.52
C LEU A 143 -9.03 0.56 11.71
N ARG A 144 -8.77 1.26 10.60
CA ARG A 144 -8.44 2.68 10.60
C ARG A 144 -9.62 3.61 10.30
N GLY A 145 -10.80 3.07 10.00
CA GLY A 145 -11.98 3.87 9.62
C GLY A 145 -11.79 4.63 8.31
N LEU A 146 -11.16 4.01 7.31
CA LEU A 146 -10.93 4.60 5.99
C LEU A 146 -12.09 4.30 5.03
N ASP A 147 -12.35 5.18 4.06
CA ASP A 147 -13.31 4.95 2.97
C ASP A 147 -12.64 4.10 1.88
N TYR A 148 -12.73 2.79 2.02
CA TYR A 148 -12.04 1.83 1.16
C TYR A 148 -12.89 1.42 -0.05
N ARG A 149 -12.33 1.56 -1.26
CA ARG A 149 -12.94 1.31 -2.56
C ARG A 149 -12.08 0.34 -3.38
N PRO A 150 -12.38 -0.96 -3.40
CA PRO A 150 -11.67 -1.90 -4.27
C PRO A 150 -12.15 -1.75 -5.72
N VAL A 151 -11.24 -1.73 -6.67
CA VAL A 151 -11.54 -1.72 -8.11
C VAL A 151 -10.85 -2.91 -8.79
N VAL A 152 -11.64 -3.70 -9.51
CA VAL A 152 -11.13 -4.80 -10.33
C VAL A 152 -11.74 -4.64 -11.71
N ALA A 153 -10.91 -4.71 -12.75
CA ALA A 153 -11.39 -4.63 -14.12
C ALA A 153 -12.44 -5.72 -14.39
N ALA A 154 -13.46 -5.37 -15.17
CA ALA A 154 -14.46 -6.33 -15.62
C ALA A 154 -13.80 -7.44 -16.47
N GLY A 155 -14.29 -8.67 -16.34
CA GLY A 155 -13.78 -9.82 -17.09
C GLY A 155 -14.64 -11.06 -16.86
N ALA A 156 -14.56 -12.01 -17.78
CA ALA A 156 -15.34 -13.25 -17.74
C ALA A 156 -14.82 -14.24 -16.68
N GLU A 157 -13.50 -14.38 -16.55
CA GLU A 157 -12.84 -15.31 -15.61
C GLU A 157 -13.15 -14.97 -14.15
N PRO A 158 -13.53 -15.85 -13.21
CA PRO A 158 -13.85 -15.46 -11.83
C PRO A 158 -12.74 -14.67 -11.10
N LEU A 159 -13.09 -13.91 -10.05
CA LEU A 159 -12.09 -13.34 -9.14
C LEU A 159 -11.35 -14.48 -8.42
N ALA A 160 -10.02 -14.40 -8.34
CA ALA A 160 -9.21 -15.45 -7.73
C ALA A 160 -8.09 -14.89 -6.83
N GLN A 161 -7.52 -15.76 -5.99
CA GLN A 161 -6.34 -15.47 -5.16
C GLN A 161 -5.20 -16.42 -5.53
N ILE A 162 -4.92 -16.55 -6.83
CA ILE A 162 -3.93 -17.51 -7.33
C ILE A 162 -2.53 -16.95 -7.06
N ALA A 163 -1.84 -17.54 -6.08
CA ALA A 163 -0.53 -17.05 -5.62
C ALA A 163 0.52 -16.96 -6.75
N ALA A 164 0.47 -17.88 -7.72
CA ALA A 164 1.34 -17.87 -8.91
C ALA A 164 1.12 -16.61 -9.78
N GLN A 165 -0.13 -16.18 -9.91
CA GLN A 165 -0.56 -15.02 -10.70
C GLN A 165 -0.45 -13.70 -9.94
N GLY A 166 -0.15 -13.74 -8.63
CA GLY A 166 0.20 -12.56 -7.85
C GLY A 166 1.51 -11.87 -8.27
N ARG A 167 2.11 -12.24 -9.40
CA ARG A 167 3.28 -11.58 -9.99
C ARG A 167 2.96 -10.80 -11.28
N GLU A 168 1.80 -11.05 -11.88
CA GLU A 168 1.43 -10.47 -13.17
C GLU A 168 1.15 -8.97 -13.07
N ASP A 169 1.41 -8.24 -14.15
CA ASP A 169 1.10 -6.82 -14.25
C ASP A 169 -0.43 -6.60 -14.24
N ILE A 170 -0.85 -5.39 -13.87
CA ILE A 170 -2.24 -4.99 -13.69
C ILE A 170 -2.61 -4.06 -14.83
N VAL A 171 -3.73 -4.32 -15.50
CA VAL A 171 -4.35 -3.34 -16.39
C VAL A 171 -5.38 -2.56 -15.57
N ALA A 172 -5.16 -1.26 -15.44
CA ALA A 172 -6.04 -0.37 -14.69
C ALA A 172 -7.32 -0.08 -15.49
N ASP A 173 -8.48 -0.35 -14.89
CA ASP A 173 -9.76 0.15 -15.37
C ASP A 173 -9.88 1.64 -15.01
N VAL A 174 -9.35 2.49 -15.88
CA VAL A 174 -9.24 3.93 -15.63
C VAL A 174 -10.62 4.56 -15.37
N PRO A 175 -11.68 4.30 -16.16
CA PRO A 175 -13.01 4.82 -15.85
C PRO A 175 -13.53 4.41 -14.46
N ALA A 176 -13.41 3.14 -14.09
CA ALA A 176 -13.87 2.66 -12.78
C ALA A 176 -13.06 3.27 -11.63
N LEU A 177 -11.74 3.40 -11.80
CA LEU A 177 -10.86 4.07 -10.84
C LEU A 177 -11.27 5.53 -10.62
N LEU A 178 -11.55 6.26 -11.70
CA LEU A 178 -11.94 7.67 -11.61
C LEU A 178 -13.32 7.86 -10.97
N ALA A 179 -14.25 6.93 -11.16
CA ALA A 179 -15.55 6.94 -10.50
C ALA A 179 -15.46 6.63 -8.98
N ALA A 180 -14.38 5.97 -8.55
CA ALA A 180 -14.14 5.62 -7.15
C ALA A 180 -13.39 6.70 -6.35
N ILE A 181 -12.89 7.77 -6.99
CA ILE A 181 -12.17 8.90 -6.38
C ILE A 181 -13.15 9.95 -5.87
#